data_AF-A0A830C0X3-F1
#
_entry.id   AF-A0A830C0X3-F1
#
_cell.length_a   1.000
_cell.length_b   1.000
_cell.length_c   1.000
_cell.angle_alpha   90.00
_cell.angle_beta   90.00
_cell.angle_gamma   90.00
#
_symmetry.space_group_name_H-M   'P 1'
#
loop_
_entity.id
_entity.type
_entity.pdbx_description
1 polymer ?
#
loop_
_entity_poly.entity_id
_entity_poly.type
_entity_poly.pdbx_seq_one_letter_code
_entity_poly.pdbx_strand_id
1 'polypeptide(L)'
;MKLSSHPGEVALPGGKMDDEDVDDSATALREAMEEIGLDQGLVRVVANLDPFVSSNLLMVVPVVGLLSNVEDFKPVLNADEVDAIFDAPLEMFLQEDGRHKCLEKEWEGWKYACHVFELEAEQGNFVVGGLTASILIQTASIIYQRSPSFNLNLPDFSQLQSTLNLLNN
;
A
#
# COMPACT_ATOMS: atom_id res chain seq x y z
N MET A 1 -2.84 -24.18 9.16
CA MET A 1 -1.55 -24.70 8.63
C MET A 1 -0.57 -23.55 8.82
N LYS A 2 0.45 -23.67 9.69
CA LYS A 2 1.36 -22.56 10.03
C LYS A 2 2.21 -22.19 8.83
N LEU A 3 2.15 -20.95 8.37
CA LEU A 3 3.06 -20.43 7.36
C LEU A 3 4.50 -20.47 7.91
N SER A 4 5.36 -21.14 7.16
CA SER A 4 6.74 -21.42 7.47
C SER A 4 7.63 -20.23 7.10
N SER A 5 8.16 -19.53 8.11
CA SER A 5 9.46 -18.83 8.09
C SER A 5 9.85 -18.05 6.81
N HIS A 6 8.88 -17.36 6.21
CA HIS A 6 9.06 -16.13 5.43
C HIS A 6 7.96 -15.19 5.95
N PRO A 7 8.29 -14.01 6.51
CA PRO A 7 7.26 -13.01 6.76
C PRO A 7 6.51 -12.78 5.45
N GLY A 8 5.18 -12.79 5.47
CA GLY A 8 4.36 -12.40 4.32
C GLY A 8 4.73 -11.01 3.79
N GLU A 9 4.24 -10.66 2.61
CA GLU A 9 4.39 -9.29 2.10
C GLU A 9 3.67 -8.30 3.03
N VAL A 10 4.30 -7.16 3.34
CA VAL A 10 3.62 -6.09 4.08
C VAL A 10 2.56 -5.45 3.18
N ALA A 11 1.31 -5.49 3.62
CA ALA A 11 0.16 -4.89 2.96
C ALA A 11 -0.64 -3.99 3.92
N LEU A 12 -1.43 -3.09 3.35
CA LEU A 12 -2.51 -2.43 4.07
C LEU A 12 -3.70 -3.40 4.19
N PRO A 13 -4.55 -3.28 5.23
CA PRO A 13 -5.75 -4.09 5.31
C PRO A 13 -6.64 -3.91 4.10
N GLY A 14 -7.21 -4.98 3.59
CA GLY A 14 -8.05 -4.92 2.39
C GLY A 14 -8.09 -6.22 1.61
N GLY A 15 -9.10 -6.32 0.75
CA GLY A 15 -9.37 -7.52 -0.01
C GLY A 15 -10.24 -7.25 -1.21
N LYS A 16 -10.90 -8.30 -1.68
CA LYS A 16 -11.74 -8.23 -2.87
C LYS A 16 -13.11 -7.71 -2.49
N MET A 17 -13.67 -6.83 -3.32
CA MET A 17 -15.07 -6.43 -3.19
C MET A 17 -16.00 -7.64 -3.26
N ASP A 18 -16.88 -7.73 -2.27
CA ASP A 18 -17.91 -8.77 -2.18
C ASP A 18 -19.25 -8.26 -2.73
N ASP A 19 -20.16 -9.17 -3.09
CA ASP A 19 -21.44 -8.79 -3.73
C ASP A 19 -22.33 -7.92 -2.83
N GLU A 20 -22.10 -7.95 -1.51
CA GLU A 20 -22.84 -7.19 -0.51
C GLU A 20 -22.22 -5.80 -0.22
N ASP A 21 -20.99 -5.55 -0.67
CA ASP A 21 -20.30 -4.28 -0.48
C ASP A 21 -20.96 -3.22 -1.38
N VAL A 22 -21.31 -2.07 -0.79
CA VAL A 22 -22.01 -0.99 -1.52
C VAL A 22 -21.06 -0.08 -2.31
N ASP A 23 -19.79 -0.01 -1.90
CA ASP A 23 -18.71 0.76 -2.53
C ASP A 23 -17.33 0.29 -2.02
N ASP A 24 -16.25 0.88 -2.55
CA ASP A 24 -14.87 0.56 -2.17
C ASP A 24 -14.60 0.81 -0.67
N SER A 25 -15.27 1.79 -0.07
CA SER A 25 -15.11 2.12 1.35
C SER A 25 -15.73 1.04 2.24
N ALA A 26 -16.88 0.49 1.85
CA ALA A 26 -17.52 -0.64 2.53
C ALA A 26 -16.62 -1.88 2.50
N THR A 27 -16.04 -2.20 1.33
CA THR A 27 -15.06 -3.28 1.20
C THR A 27 -13.87 -3.08 2.14
N ALA A 28 -13.22 -1.92 2.10
CA ALA A 28 -12.05 -1.66 2.94
C ALA A 28 -12.35 -1.75 4.45
N LEU A 29 -13.53 -1.27 4.88
CA LEU A 29 -13.96 -1.33 6.28
C LEU A 29 -14.33 -2.74 6.72
N ARG A 30 -14.95 -3.55 5.85
CA ARG A 30 -15.24 -4.96 6.12
C ARG A 30 -13.94 -5.76 6.28
N GLU A 31 -13.04 -5.66 5.31
CA GLU A 31 -11.76 -6.37 5.31
C GLU A 31 -10.89 -5.95 6.51
N ALA A 32 -10.81 -4.67 6.84
CA ALA A 32 -10.09 -4.23 8.04
C ALA A 32 -10.71 -4.75 9.35
N MET A 33 -12.03 -4.95 9.39
CA MET A 33 -12.68 -5.59 10.53
C MET A 33 -12.34 -7.09 10.59
N GLU A 34 -12.35 -7.79 9.45
CA GLU A 34 -12.03 -9.22 9.34
C GLU A 34 -10.57 -9.52 9.71
N GLU A 35 -9.62 -8.75 9.17
CA GLU A 35 -8.19 -9.00 9.28
C GLU A 35 -7.60 -8.53 10.62
N ILE A 36 -7.98 -7.33 11.09
CA ILE A 36 -7.35 -6.67 12.25
C ILE A 36 -8.35 -6.24 13.34
N GLY A 37 -9.64 -6.56 13.20
CA GLY A 37 -10.66 -6.25 14.20
C GLY A 37 -10.97 -4.76 14.32
N LEU A 38 -10.78 -3.99 13.24
CA LEU A 38 -11.04 -2.56 13.23
C LEU A 38 -12.55 -2.27 13.23
N ASP A 39 -13.09 -1.87 14.38
CA ASP A 39 -14.46 -1.42 14.49
C ASP A 39 -14.70 -0.19 13.59
N GLN A 40 -15.63 -0.32 12.65
CA GLN A 40 -16.01 0.72 11.70
C GLN A 40 -16.48 2.00 12.41
N GLY A 41 -17.03 1.91 13.62
CA GLY A 41 -17.44 3.06 14.42
C GLY A 41 -16.27 3.92 14.92
N LEU A 42 -15.04 3.41 14.92
CA LEU A 42 -13.83 4.14 15.31
C LEU A 42 -13.20 4.93 14.15
N VAL A 43 -13.57 4.59 12.91
CA VAL A 43 -12.94 5.10 11.69
C VAL A 43 -13.88 6.03 10.96
N ARG A 44 -13.38 7.21 10.60
CA ARG A 44 -14.02 8.08 9.62
C ARG A 44 -13.30 7.98 8.29
N VAL A 45 -13.94 7.42 7.28
CA VAL A 45 -13.44 7.48 5.90
C VAL A 45 -13.45 8.94 5.42
N VAL A 46 -12.33 9.40 4.88
CA VAL A 46 -12.17 10.80 4.43
C VAL A 46 -11.90 10.93 2.93
N ALA A 47 -11.40 9.87 2.29
CA ALA A 47 -11.16 9.86 0.84
C ALA A 47 -11.03 8.43 0.31
N ASN A 48 -11.42 8.27 -0.97
CA ASN A 48 -10.92 7.19 -1.83
C ASN A 48 -9.91 7.85 -2.79
N LEU A 49 -8.70 7.29 -2.88
CA LEU A 49 -7.66 7.80 -3.77
C LEU A 49 -7.81 7.22 -5.18
N ASP A 50 -7.06 7.78 -6.13
CA ASP A 50 -7.00 7.23 -7.47
C ASP A 50 -6.53 5.76 -7.44
N PRO A 51 -7.12 4.90 -8.28
CA PRO A 51 -6.81 3.48 -8.26
C PRO A 51 -5.40 3.20 -8.76
N PHE A 52 -4.81 2.16 -8.18
CA PHE A 52 -3.56 1.56 -8.63
C PHE A 52 -3.84 0.26 -9.38
N VAL A 53 -2.90 -0.14 -10.23
CA VAL A 53 -2.92 -1.47 -10.88
C VAL A 53 -1.80 -2.29 -10.28
N SER A 54 -2.14 -3.44 -9.71
CA SER A 54 -1.16 -4.38 -9.15
C SER A 54 -0.40 -5.12 -10.27
N SER A 55 0.68 -5.81 -9.92
CA SER A 55 1.43 -6.66 -10.86
C SER A 55 0.59 -7.79 -11.47
N ASN A 56 -0.52 -8.15 -10.81
CA ASN A 56 -1.46 -9.17 -11.26
C ASN A 56 -2.67 -8.56 -11.99
N LEU A 57 -2.56 -7.30 -12.43
CA LEU A 57 -3.59 -6.55 -13.16
C LEU A 57 -4.90 -6.35 -12.36
N LEU A 58 -4.84 -6.41 -11.03
CA LEU A 58 -5.97 -6.08 -10.18
C LEU A 58 -6.00 -4.57 -9.95
N MET A 59 -7.18 -3.98 -10.07
CA MET A 59 -7.43 -2.60 -9.69
C MET A 59 -7.57 -2.53 -8.16
N VAL A 60 -6.81 -1.64 -7.53
CA VAL A 60 -6.81 -1.44 -6.08
C VAL A 60 -7.15 0.01 -5.80
N VAL A 61 -8.23 0.26 -5.06
CA VAL A 61 -8.66 1.61 -4.65
C VAL A 61 -8.21 1.83 -3.20
N PRO A 62 -7.25 2.72 -2.92
CA PRO A 62 -6.86 3.02 -1.56
C PRO A 62 -7.92 3.86 -0.86
N VAL A 63 -8.39 3.40 0.30
CA VAL A 63 -9.34 4.12 1.14
C VAL A 63 -8.60 4.69 2.35
N VAL A 64 -8.73 6.00 2.57
CA VAL A 64 -8.09 6.70 3.69
C VAL A 64 -9.10 6.87 4.81
N GLY A 65 -8.86 6.19 5.93
CA GLY A 65 -9.61 6.31 7.17
C GLY A 65 -8.83 7.08 8.24
N LEU A 66 -9.53 7.90 9.02
CA LEU A 66 -9.00 8.54 10.22
C LEU A 66 -9.60 7.89 11.46
N LEU A 67 -8.75 7.39 12.35
CA LEU A 67 -9.17 7.00 13.69
C LEU A 67 -9.55 8.25 14.48
N SER A 68 -10.73 8.23 15.09
CA SER A 68 -11.19 9.34 15.94
C SER A 68 -10.32 9.50 17.19
N ASN A 69 -9.84 8.38 17.72
CA ASN A 69 -8.90 8.30 18.83
C ASN A 69 -8.13 6.99 18.72
N VAL A 70 -6.80 7.06 18.70
CA VAL A 70 -5.93 5.87 18.54
C VAL A 70 -6.00 4.94 19.75
N GLU A 71 -6.23 5.48 20.95
CA GLU A 71 -6.28 4.69 22.20
C GLU A 71 -7.50 3.75 22.27
N ASP A 72 -8.54 4.05 21.48
CA ASP A 72 -9.73 3.22 21.39
C ASP A 72 -9.54 2.05 20.42
N PHE A 73 -8.54 2.11 19.53
CA PHE A 73 -8.21 1.02 18.62
C PHE A 73 -7.42 -0.08 19.34
N LYS A 74 -8.08 -1.23 19.52
CA LYS A 74 -7.50 -2.43 20.13
C LYS A 74 -7.53 -3.56 19.10
N PRO A 75 -6.47 -3.70 18.28
CA PRO A 75 -6.48 -4.66 17.18
C PRO A 75 -6.67 -6.09 17.68
N VAL A 76 -7.49 -6.85 16.95
CA VAL A 76 -7.70 -8.28 17.16
C VAL A 76 -7.39 -8.95 15.83
N LEU A 77 -6.22 -9.60 15.75
CA LEU A 77 -5.75 -10.21 14.51
C LEU A 77 -6.51 -11.50 14.19
N ASN A 78 -6.93 -11.63 12.94
CA ASN A 78 -7.25 -12.93 12.36
C ASN A 78 -5.95 -13.66 12.03
N ALA A 79 -5.55 -14.59 12.90
CA ALA A 79 -4.29 -15.33 12.75
C ALA A 79 -4.24 -16.28 11.53
N ASP A 80 -5.37 -16.50 10.84
CA ASP A 80 -5.39 -17.24 9.58
C ASP A 80 -4.94 -16.38 8.38
N GLU A 81 -4.95 -15.05 8.51
CA GLU A 81 -4.67 -14.09 7.44
C GLU A 81 -3.53 -13.12 7.79
N VAL A 82 -3.39 -12.74 9.07
CA VAL A 82 -2.46 -11.71 9.53
C VAL A 82 -1.50 -12.26 10.59
N ASP A 83 -0.20 -12.22 10.27
CA ASP A 83 0.87 -12.64 11.19
C ASP A 83 1.25 -11.56 12.22
N ALA A 84 1.18 -10.28 11.84
CA ALA A 84 1.64 -9.14 12.65
C ALA A 84 0.97 -7.83 12.24
N ILE A 85 0.90 -6.87 13.18
CA ILE A 85 0.41 -5.50 12.92
C ILE A 85 1.34 -4.49 13.56
N PHE A 86 1.72 -3.47 12.81
CA PHE A 86 2.54 -2.38 13.30
C PHE A 86 2.05 -1.07 12.70
N ASP A 87 2.37 0.04 13.37
CA ASP A 87 2.22 1.38 12.83
C ASP A 87 3.57 1.93 12.36
N ALA A 88 3.50 2.95 11.50
CA ALA A 88 4.66 3.65 10.98
C ALA A 88 4.32 5.14 10.80
N PRO A 89 5.26 6.07 11.07
CA PRO A 89 5.03 7.49 10.81
C PRO A 89 4.83 7.72 9.31
N LEU A 90 3.63 8.14 8.89
CA LEU A 90 3.32 8.34 7.47
C LEU A 90 4.33 9.26 6.75
N GLU A 91 4.89 10.24 7.45
CA GLU A 91 5.88 11.17 6.88
C GLU A 91 7.16 10.47 6.38
N MET A 92 7.49 9.28 6.92
CA MET A 92 8.69 8.54 6.52
C MET A 92 8.69 8.15 5.04
N PHE A 93 7.51 7.95 4.45
CA PHE A 93 7.36 7.60 3.03
C PHE A 93 7.67 8.75 2.08
N LEU A 94 8.07 9.92 2.60
CA LEU A 94 8.53 11.07 1.81
C LEU A 94 10.03 11.34 1.95
N GLN A 95 10.76 10.56 2.75
CA GLN A 95 12.15 10.86 3.11
C GLN A 95 13.11 9.83 2.51
N GLU A 96 14.14 10.31 1.83
CA GLU A 96 15.30 9.54 1.39
C GLU A 96 16.32 9.49 2.53
N ASP A 97 16.01 8.70 3.56
CA ASP A 97 16.96 8.39 4.62
C ASP A 97 17.59 7.01 4.40
N GLY A 98 18.48 6.58 5.31
CA GLY A 98 19.16 5.28 5.21
C GLY A 98 18.24 4.05 5.20
N ARG A 99 16.93 4.22 5.41
CA ARG A 99 15.91 3.17 5.40
C ARG A 99 15.19 3.06 4.05
N HIS A 100 15.32 4.05 3.17
CA HIS A 100 14.73 4.05 1.83
C HIS A 100 15.69 3.48 0.79
N LYS A 101 15.17 2.61 -0.08
CA LYS A 101 15.89 2.08 -1.25
C LYS A 101 14.98 2.14 -2.47
N CYS A 102 15.56 2.49 -3.61
CA CYS A 102 14.92 2.39 -4.92
C CYS A 102 15.57 1.25 -5.71
N LEU A 103 14.83 0.17 -5.93
CA LEU A 103 15.30 -1.00 -6.67
C LEU A 103 14.74 -0.97 -8.10
N GLU A 104 15.56 -1.24 -9.10
CA GLU A 104 15.06 -1.50 -10.46
C GLU A 104 14.50 -2.92 -10.52
N LYS A 105 13.25 -3.06 -10.97
CA LYS A 105 12.58 -4.34 -11.21
C LYS A 105 12.08 -4.41 -12.65
N GLU A 106 11.79 -5.62 -13.11
CA GLU A 106 11.25 -5.89 -14.44
C GLU A 106 9.89 -6.58 -14.32
N TRP A 107 8.92 -6.15 -15.13
CA TRP A 107 7.60 -6.77 -15.27
C TRP A 107 7.22 -6.81 -16.75
N GLU A 108 6.98 -7.99 -17.31
CA GLU A 108 6.66 -8.17 -18.74
C GLU A 108 7.65 -7.46 -19.69
N GLY A 109 8.95 -7.45 -19.33
CA GLY A 109 10.01 -6.77 -20.10
C GLY A 109 10.14 -5.26 -19.84
N TRP A 110 9.24 -4.67 -19.03
CA TRP A 110 9.27 -3.26 -18.65
C TRP A 110 10.03 -3.07 -17.35
N LYS A 111 11.03 -2.18 -17.38
CA LYS A 111 11.73 -1.76 -16.17
C LYS A 111 10.93 -0.71 -15.41
N TYR A 112 10.83 -0.88 -14.10
CA TYR A 112 10.18 0.07 -13.21
C TYR A 112 10.95 0.20 -11.89
N ALA A 113 10.80 1.34 -11.24
CA ALA A 113 11.32 1.55 -9.90
C ALA A 113 10.38 0.95 -8.85
N CYS A 114 10.96 0.17 -7.94
CA CYS A 114 10.31 -0.39 -6.78
C CYS A 114 10.90 0.26 -5.53
N HIS A 115 10.11 1.10 -4.87
CA HIS A 115 10.50 1.71 -3.61
C HIS A 115 10.32 0.73 -2.45
N VAL A 116 11.29 0.75 -1.53
CA VAL A 116 11.33 -0.10 -0.36
C VAL A 116 11.76 0.72 0.85
N PHE A 117 11.08 0.51 1.99
CA PHE A 117 11.36 1.16 3.26
C PHE A 117 11.55 0.10 4.35
N GLU A 118 12.69 0.16 5.03
CA GLU A 118 12.97 -0.68 6.19
C GLU A 118 12.42 -0.02 7.46
N LEU A 119 11.67 -0.79 8.25
CA LEU A 119 11.04 -0.32 9.48
C LEU A 119 11.45 -1.24 10.63
N GLU A 120 11.84 -0.65 11.75
CA GLU A 120 12.00 -1.34 13.03
C GLU A 120 10.76 -1.03 13.87
N ALA A 121 9.99 -2.06 14.22
CA ALA A 121 8.83 -1.97 15.10
C ALA A 121 9.03 -2.89 16.32
N GLU A 122 8.17 -2.76 17.33
CA GLU A 122 8.28 -3.56 18.57
C GLU A 122 8.26 -5.08 18.30
N GLN A 123 7.57 -5.49 17.25
CA GLN A 123 7.38 -6.90 16.86
C GLN A 123 8.48 -7.42 15.93
N GLY A 124 9.39 -6.56 15.49
CA GLY A 124 10.51 -6.92 14.63
C GLY A 124 10.75 -5.94 13.49
N ASN A 125 11.60 -6.37 12.54
CA ASN A 125 11.94 -5.57 11.37
C ASN A 125 11.03 -5.94 10.20
N PHE A 126 10.44 -4.93 9.59
CA PHE A 126 9.52 -5.03 8.46
C PHE A 126 10.09 -4.30 7.25
N VAL A 127 9.63 -4.73 6.07
CA VAL A 127 10.03 -4.13 4.81
C VAL A 127 8.77 -3.77 4.04
N VAL A 128 8.49 -2.47 3.91
CA VAL A 128 7.35 -1.95 3.15
C VAL A 128 7.81 -1.69 1.73
N GLY A 129 7.24 -2.39 0.74
CA GLY A 129 7.69 -2.30 -0.64
C GLY A 129 6.56 -2.34 -1.67
N GLY A 130 6.94 -2.19 -2.94
CA GLY A 130 6.04 -2.43 -4.08
C GLY A 130 4.79 -1.55 -4.08
N LEU A 131 3.62 -2.17 -4.26
CA LEU A 131 2.34 -1.46 -4.33
C LEU A 131 2.02 -0.75 -3.03
N THR A 132 2.22 -1.41 -1.89
CA THR A 132 2.01 -0.83 -0.54
C THR A 132 2.82 0.45 -0.35
N ALA A 133 4.11 0.43 -0.68
CA ALA A 133 4.95 1.62 -0.63
C ALA A 133 4.47 2.72 -1.59
N SER A 134 4.03 2.36 -2.80
CA SER A 134 3.53 3.32 -3.80
C SER A 134 2.27 4.05 -3.32
N ILE A 135 1.33 3.30 -2.72
CA ILE A 135 0.11 3.84 -2.10
C ILE A 135 0.46 4.79 -0.96
N LEU A 136 1.37 4.39 -0.07
CA LEU A 136 1.78 5.19 1.09
C LEU A 136 2.54 6.47 0.68
N ILE A 137 3.38 6.42 -0.35
CA ILE A 137 4.05 7.60 -0.90
C ILE A 137 3.01 8.60 -1.45
N GLN A 138 2.03 8.13 -2.24
CA GLN A 138 0.98 9.00 -2.78
C GLN A 138 0.13 9.59 -1.66
N THR A 139 -0.30 8.75 -0.72
CA THR A 139 -1.10 9.15 0.45
C THR A 139 -0.37 10.22 1.28
N ALA A 140 0.89 10.00 1.61
CA ALA A 140 1.72 10.96 2.33
C ALA A 140 1.90 12.26 1.53
N SER A 141 2.11 12.17 0.21
CA SER A 141 2.30 13.35 -0.64
C SER A 141 1.06 14.25 -0.67
N ILE A 142 -0.13 13.64 -0.72
CA ILE A 142 -1.41 14.34 -0.67
C ILE A 142 -1.62 14.99 0.71
N ILE A 143 -1.47 14.21 1.78
CA ILE A 143 -1.75 14.67 3.15
C ILE A 143 -0.80 15.78 3.58
N TYR A 144 0.50 15.64 3.31
CA TYR A 144 1.51 16.66 3.65
C TYR A 144 1.69 17.74 2.58
N GLN A 145 0.97 17.66 1.46
CA GLN A 145 1.02 18.59 0.33
C GLN A 145 2.45 18.86 -0.17
N ARG A 146 3.27 17.81 -0.28
CA ARG A 146 4.65 17.90 -0.77
C ARG A 146 5.09 16.62 -1.46
N SER A 147 6.06 16.75 -2.36
CA SER A 147 6.69 15.60 -3.02
C SER A 147 7.69 14.89 -2.09
N PRO A 148 7.96 13.59 -2.32
CA PRO A 148 9.06 12.90 -1.64
C PRO A 148 10.41 13.55 -2.00
N SER A 149 11.40 13.41 -1.11
CA SER A 149 12.75 13.92 -1.32
C SER A 149 13.59 13.09 -2.31
N PHE A 150 13.07 11.94 -2.73
CA PHE A 150 13.66 11.05 -3.73
C PHE A 150 12.88 11.08 -5.05
N ASN A 151 13.52 10.62 -6.12
CA ASN A 151 12.85 10.46 -7.41
C ASN A 151 11.93 9.23 -7.40
N LEU A 152 10.69 9.40 -7.87
CA LEU A 152 9.73 8.31 -8.04
C LEU A 152 10.11 7.35 -9.18
N ASN A 153 11.01 7.76 -10.08
CA ASN A 153 11.52 6.95 -11.20
C ASN A 153 10.39 6.18 -11.91
N LEU A 154 9.39 6.91 -12.40
CA LEU A 154 8.26 6.35 -13.14
C LEU A 154 8.75 5.45 -14.28
N PRO A 155 8.00 4.38 -14.64
CA PRO A 155 8.41 3.48 -15.71
C PRO A 155 8.78 4.25 -16.98
N ASP A 156 9.90 3.87 -17.60
CA ASP A 156 10.31 4.47 -18.86
C ASP A 156 9.40 3.95 -19.98
N PHE A 157 8.36 4.72 -20.30
CA PHE A 157 7.45 4.44 -21.41
C PHE A 157 8.03 4.81 -22.78
N SER A 158 9.31 5.18 -22.89
CA SER A 158 9.95 5.49 -24.18
C SER A 158 9.80 4.35 -25.19
N GLN A 159 9.84 3.09 -24.74
CA GLN A 159 9.59 1.92 -25.58
C GLN A 159 8.13 1.82 -26.04
N LEU A 160 7.16 2.17 -25.18
CA LEU A 160 5.74 2.19 -25.54
C LEU A 160 5.50 3.28 -26.58
N GLN A 161 6.05 4.46 -26.35
CA GLN A 161 5.96 5.60 -27.26
C GLN A 161 6.61 5.30 -28.61
N SER A 162 7.76 4.62 -28.61
CA SER A 162 8.41 4.16 -29.84
C SER A 162 7.55 3.13 -30.60
N THR A 163 6.91 2.20 -29.87
CA THR A 163 6.01 1.19 -30.46
C THR A 163 4.75 1.83 -31.04
N LEU A 164 4.13 2.78 -30.32
CA LEU A 164 2.98 3.54 -30.81
C LEU A 164 3.32 4.35 -32.07
N ASN A 165 4.52 4.94 -32.13
CA ASN A 165 4.99 5.66 -33.32
C ASN A 165 5.19 4.74 -34.53
N LEU A 166 5.57 3.48 -34.32
CA LEU A 166 5.70 2.48 -35.39
C LEU A 166 4.36 1.97 -35.91
N LEU A 167 3.33 1.90 -35.05
CA LEU A 167 1.98 1.47 -35.43
C LEU A 167 1.18 2.55 -36.19
N ASN A 168 1.59 3.81 -36.06
CA ASN A 168 0.94 4.97 -36.69
C ASN A 168 1.63 5.43 -37.99
N ASN A 169 2.61 4.67 -38.48
CA ASN A 169 3.27 4.84 -39.79
C ASN A 169 3.00 3.62 -40.68
#